data_AF-A0A851HUY5-F1
#
_entry.id   AF-A0A851HUY5-F1
#
_cell.length_a   1.000
_cell.length_b   1.000
_cell.length_c   1.000
_cell.angle_alpha   90.00
_cell.angle_beta   90.00
_cell.angle_gamma   90.00
#
_symmetry.space_group_name_H-M   'P 1'
#
loop_
_entity.id
_entity.type
_entity.pdbx_description
1 polymer ?
#
loop_
_entity_poly.entity_id
_entity_poly.type
_entity_poly.pdbx_seq_one_letter_code
_entity_poly.pdbx_strand_id
1 'polypeptide(L)'
;MDIDDFMKSTNGPAYEKNESRNGPPLTYVGEKLRYALEHCHDLLQGIESYVPDSLPLPDEYQEGAPISAKQDLLKSPAWASFHYQVTAFVALFNMLGVVKSSKDIEHLGQMPEADFKKWLDFIEREGSVLG
;
A
#
# COMPACT_ATOMS: atom_id res chain seq x y z
N MET A 1 -13.91 -11.85 -5.31
CA MET A 1 -13.66 -10.59 -6.04
C MET A 1 -12.18 -10.60 -6.37
N ASP A 2 -11.81 -10.52 -7.64
CA ASP A 2 -10.42 -10.73 -8.09
C ASP A 2 -9.57 -9.51 -7.74
N ILE A 3 -8.31 -9.72 -7.34
CA ILE A 3 -7.37 -8.63 -6.98
C ILE A 3 -7.09 -7.74 -8.21
N ASP A 4 -7.20 -8.33 -9.39
CA ASP A 4 -7.01 -7.66 -10.68
C ASP A 4 -8.12 -6.63 -10.99
N ASP A 5 -9.33 -6.78 -10.45
CA ASP A 5 -10.44 -5.81 -10.64
C ASP A 5 -10.17 -4.47 -9.92
N PHE A 6 -9.30 -4.46 -8.90
CA PHE A 6 -8.87 -3.24 -8.20
C PHE A 6 -7.65 -2.56 -8.86
N MET A 7 -6.95 -3.27 -9.74
CA MET A 7 -5.66 -2.86 -10.31
C MET A 7 -5.84 -2.17 -11.67
N LYS A 8 -6.53 -1.02 -11.69
CA LYS A 8 -6.51 -0.14 -12.88
C LYS A 8 -5.08 0.28 -13.20
N SER A 9 -4.76 0.39 -14.50
CA SER A 9 -3.40 0.66 -15.01
C SER A 9 -2.70 1.77 -14.21
N THR A 10 -1.61 1.40 -13.53
CA THR A 10 -0.99 2.19 -12.44
C THR A 10 -0.31 3.49 -12.90
N ASN A 11 0.04 3.61 -14.19
CA ASN A 11 0.92 4.67 -14.68
C ASN A 11 0.32 5.57 -15.78
N GLY A 12 -0.96 5.41 -16.16
CA GLY A 12 -1.55 5.99 -17.37
C GLY A 12 -1.37 7.51 -17.53
N PRO A 13 -2.29 8.36 -17.07
CA PRO A 13 -2.25 9.81 -17.31
C PRO A 13 -1.20 10.57 -16.46
N ALA A 14 -0.35 9.87 -15.70
CA ALA A 14 0.55 10.47 -14.71
C ALA A 14 1.58 11.44 -15.31
N TYR A 15 1.91 11.27 -16.60
CA TYR A 15 2.91 12.08 -17.31
C TYR A 15 2.31 13.05 -18.35
N GLU A 16 0.98 13.13 -18.43
CA GLU A 16 0.29 13.86 -19.51
C GLU A 16 -0.08 15.31 -19.13
N LYS A 17 0.08 15.69 -17.86
CA LYS A 17 -0.37 16.98 -17.34
C LYS A 17 0.60 17.58 -16.32
N ASN A 18 0.97 18.85 -16.52
CA ASN A 18 1.71 19.64 -15.55
C ASN A 18 0.76 20.46 -14.67
N GLU A 19 0.98 20.48 -13.36
CA GLU A 19 0.21 21.26 -12.39
C GLU A 19 1.14 22.09 -11.50
N SER A 20 0.76 23.34 -11.22
CA SER A 20 1.45 24.18 -10.24
C SER A 20 0.78 24.02 -8.88
N ARG A 21 1.55 23.68 -7.84
CA ARG A 21 1.05 23.46 -6.48
C ARG A 21 1.43 24.61 -5.56
N ASN A 22 0.42 25.17 -4.88
CA ASN A 22 0.60 26.04 -3.72
C ASN A 22 0.07 25.32 -2.48
N GLY A 23 0.96 24.89 -1.58
CA GLY A 23 0.59 24.08 -0.42
C GLY A 23 1.82 23.59 0.36
N PRO A 24 1.65 22.64 1.30
CA PRO A 24 2.75 22.09 2.07
C PRO A 24 3.88 21.55 1.17
N PRO A 25 5.16 21.67 1.61
CA PRO A 25 6.30 21.10 0.90
C PRO A 25 6.08 19.62 0.60
N LEU A 26 6.49 19.17 -0.59
CA LEU A 26 6.34 17.76 -0.97
C LEU A 26 7.15 16.82 -0.08
N THR A 27 8.26 17.29 0.49
CA THR A 27 9.01 16.57 1.52
C THR A 27 8.20 16.31 2.78
N TYR A 28 7.39 17.29 3.22
CA TYR A 28 6.48 17.10 4.35
C TYR A 28 5.38 16.08 4.02
N VAL A 29 4.85 16.13 2.80
CA VAL A 29 3.87 15.12 2.34
C VAL A 29 4.51 13.73 2.28
N GLY A 30 5.74 13.62 1.79
CA GLY A 30 6.51 12.38 1.75
C GLY A 30 6.72 11.78 3.14
N GLU A 31 7.11 12.61 4.12
CA GLU A 31 7.27 12.19 5.51
C GLU A 31 5.97 11.59 6.09
N LYS A 32 4.81 12.24 5.86
CA LYS A 32 3.53 11.73 6.40
C LYS A 32 3.07 10.47 5.68
N LEU A 33 3.32 10.38 4.37
CA LEU A 33 3.02 9.19 3.60
C LEU A 33 3.92 8.01 4.01
N ARG A 34 5.19 8.28 4.34
CA ARG A 34 6.12 7.29 4.90
C ARG A 34 5.56 6.70 6.20
N TYR A 35 5.16 7.53 7.17
CA TYR A 35 4.60 7.02 8.42
C TYR A 35 3.31 6.22 8.22
N ALA A 36 2.44 6.67 7.29
CA ALA A 36 1.23 5.92 6.96
C ALA A 36 1.58 4.52 6.41
N LEU A 37 2.60 4.44 5.54
CA LEU A 37 3.11 3.18 4.99
C LEU A 37 3.69 2.26 6.06
N GLU A 38 4.54 2.80 6.94
CA GLU A 38 5.14 2.03 8.03
C GLU A 38 4.05 1.43 8.94
N HIS A 39 3.05 2.23 9.35
CA HIS A 39 1.95 1.73 10.18
C HIS A 39 1.01 0.77 9.44
N CYS A 40 0.81 0.96 8.13
CA CYS A 40 0.02 0.02 7.32
C CYS A 40 0.74 -1.32 7.16
N HIS A 41 2.07 -1.29 7.00
CA HIS A 41 2.91 -2.48 7.00
C HIS A 41 2.83 -3.21 8.35
N ASP A 42 2.95 -2.49 9.47
CA ASP A 42 2.80 -3.07 10.81
C ASP A 42 1.42 -3.69 11.02
N LEU A 43 0.36 -3.06 10.51
CA LEU A 43 -1.00 -3.60 10.54
C LEU A 43 -1.09 -4.92 9.77
N LEU A 44 -0.51 -5.01 8.57
CA LEU A 44 -0.48 -6.24 7.78
C LEU A 44 0.24 -7.37 8.52
N GLN A 45 1.41 -7.09 9.09
CA GLN A 45 2.18 -8.05 9.87
C GLN A 45 1.42 -8.49 11.14
N GLY A 46 0.72 -7.55 11.78
CA GLY A 46 -0.10 -7.80 12.95
C GLY A 46 -1.31 -8.69 12.65
N ILE A 47 -1.99 -8.44 11.53
CA ILE A 47 -3.09 -9.30 11.05
C ILE A 47 -2.57 -10.71 10.79
N GLU A 48 -1.44 -10.85 10.12
CA GLU A 48 -0.92 -12.17 9.77
C GLU A 48 -0.48 -12.96 11.00
N SER A 49 0.22 -12.31 11.93
CA SER A 49 0.89 -12.97 13.06
C SER A 49 -0.04 -13.25 14.24
N TYR A 50 -1.04 -12.40 14.46
CA TYR A 50 -1.80 -12.42 15.72
C TYR A 50 -3.30 -12.61 15.55
N VAL A 51 -3.87 -12.41 14.36
CA VAL A 51 -5.31 -12.61 14.13
C VAL A 51 -5.58 -14.08 13.79
N PRO A 52 -6.47 -14.77 14.53
CA PRO A 52 -6.85 -16.14 14.23
C PRO A 52 -7.56 -16.27 12.88
N ASP A 53 -7.39 -17.40 12.20
CA ASP A 53 -8.05 -17.63 10.90
C ASP A 53 -9.57 -17.80 11.03
N SER A 54 -10.04 -18.30 12.18
CA SER A 54 -11.45 -18.46 12.49
C SER A 54 -11.92 -17.33 13.40
N LEU A 55 -12.46 -16.28 12.78
CA LEU A 55 -13.12 -15.16 13.46
C LEU A 55 -14.63 -15.26 13.27
N PRO A 56 -15.43 -14.85 14.28
CA PRO A 56 -16.87 -14.75 14.12
C PRO A 56 -17.20 -13.68 13.08
N LEU A 57 -18.17 -13.98 12.21
CA LEU A 57 -18.74 -13.00 11.30
C LEU A 57 -19.91 -12.28 12.00
N PRO A 58 -20.11 -10.97 11.74
CA PRO A 58 -21.31 -10.27 12.16
C PRO A 58 -22.58 -10.96 11.64
N ASP A 59 -23.68 -10.84 12.37
CA ASP A 59 -24.95 -11.52 12.06
C ASP A 59 -25.48 -11.17 10.66
N GLU A 60 -25.18 -9.96 10.16
CA GLU A 60 -25.49 -9.49 8.80
C GLU A 60 -24.82 -10.30 7.66
N TYR A 61 -23.80 -11.11 7.98
CA TYR A 61 -23.12 -11.99 7.03
C TYR A 61 -23.55 -13.46 7.18
N GLN A 62 -24.52 -13.78 8.06
CA GLN A 62 -24.98 -15.15 8.30
C GLN A 62 -26.18 -15.57 7.43
N GLU A 63 -25.87 -16.11 6.24
CA GLU A 63 -26.43 -17.37 5.71
C GLU A 63 -25.69 -17.75 4.40
N GLY A 64 -24.91 -18.83 4.40
CA GLY A 64 -24.35 -19.47 3.20
C GLY A 64 -23.18 -18.78 2.48
N ALA A 65 -22.68 -17.63 2.94
CA ALA A 65 -21.60 -16.90 2.26
C ALA A 65 -20.20 -17.48 2.61
N PRO A 66 -19.33 -17.77 1.62
CA PRO A 66 -17.98 -18.29 1.81
C PRO A 66 -16.98 -17.18 2.18
N ILE A 67 -17.31 -16.37 3.19
CA ILE A 67 -16.51 -15.20 3.61
C ILE A 67 -15.67 -15.57 4.83
N SER A 68 -14.39 -15.19 4.83
CA SER A 68 -13.49 -15.25 5.98
C SER A 68 -13.28 -13.84 6.56
N ALA A 69 -13.58 -13.64 7.84
CA ALA A 69 -13.40 -12.34 8.48
C ALA A 69 -11.93 -11.86 8.41
N LYS A 70 -10.97 -12.76 8.67
CA LYS A 70 -9.54 -12.41 8.58
C LYS A 70 -9.14 -12.06 7.15
N GLN A 71 -9.49 -12.90 6.18
CA GLN A 71 -9.06 -12.68 4.80
C GLN A 71 -9.82 -11.51 4.15
N ASP A 72 -11.14 -11.55 4.14
CA ASP A 72 -11.97 -10.66 3.32
C ASP A 72 -12.22 -9.30 3.98
N LEU A 73 -12.36 -9.25 5.32
CA LEU A 73 -12.73 -8.02 6.02
C LEU A 73 -11.53 -7.27 6.59
N LEU A 74 -10.41 -7.96 6.85
CA LEU A 74 -9.20 -7.34 7.44
C LEU A 74 -8.03 -7.32 6.45
N LYS A 75 -7.58 -8.49 6.00
CA LYS A 75 -6.36 -8.62 5.21
C LYS A 75 -6.50 -7.99 3.82
N SER A 76 -7.56 -8.30 3.07
CA SER A 76 -7.76 -7.75 1.71
C SER A 76 -7.85 -6.22 1.70
N PRO A 77 -8.65 -5.55 2.55
CA PRO A 77 -8.67 -4.08 2.62
C PRO A 77 -7.33 -3.47 3.07
N ALA A 78 -6.64 -4.08 4.03
CA ALA A 78 -5.31 -3.62 4.45
C ALA A 78 -4.29 -3.72 3.31
N TRP A 79 -4.32 -4.81 2.53
CA TRP A 79 -3.46 -4.98 1.35
C TRP A 79 -3.76 -3.97 0.26
N ALA A 80 -5.03 -3.69 -0.01
CA ALA A 80 -5.42 -2.65 -0.97
C ALA A 80 -4.92 -1.27 -0.51
N SER A 81 -5.06 -0.96 0.79
CA SER A 81 -4.54 0.29 1.35
C SER A 81 -3.01 0.38 1.21
N PHE A 82 -2.28 -0.69 1.54
CA PHE A 82 -0.84 -0.76 1.39
C PHE A 82 -0.40 -0.57 -0.06
N HIS A 83 -1.05 -1.25 -1.01
CA HIS A 83 -0.80 -1.10 -2.44
C HIS A 83 -0.88 0.36 -2.88
N TYR A 84 -1.99 1.04 -2.59
CA TYR A 84 -2.19 2.42 -3.06
C TYR A 84 -1.23 3.39 -2.38
N GLN A 85 -0.91 3.16 -1.11
CA GLN A 85 0.09 3.97 -0.41
C GLN A 85 1.48 3.78 -1.00
N VAL A 86 1.89 2.55 -1.34
CA VAL A 86 3.20 2.28 -1.96
C VAL A 86 3.26 2.98 -3.32
N THR A 87 2.23 2.79 -4.15
CA THR A 87 2.13 3.45 -5.46
C THR A 87 2.19 4.98 -5.33
N ALA A 88 1.45 5.56 -4.38
CA ALA A 88 1.49 7.00 -4.14
C ALA A 88 2.87 7.48 -3.68
N PHE A 89 3.55 6.71 -2.83
CA PHE A 89 4.87 7.05 -2.31
C PHE A 89 5.92 7.03 -3.42
N VAL A 90 5.99 5.95 -4.20
CA VAL A 90 6.94 5.88 -5.32
C VAL A 90 6.59 6.90 -6.41
N ALA A 91 5.31 7.22 -6.63
CA ALA A 91 4.92 8.31 -7.53
C ALA A 91 5.39 9.68 -7.05
N LEU A 92 5.21 9.98 -5.76
CA LEU A 92 5.64 11.24 -5.16
C LEU A 92 7.14 11.48 -5.34
N PHE A 93 7.95 10.42 -5.27
CA PHE A 93 9.40 10.47 -5.43
C PHE A 93 9.88 10.23 -6.87
N ASN A 94 8.99 10.21 -7.88
CA ASN A 94 9.30 9.92 -9.29
C ASN A 94 9.99 8.57 -9.54
N MET A 95 9.68 7.58 -8.70
CA MET A 95 10.26 6.23 -8.68
C MET A 95 9.28 5.14 -9.11
N LEU A 96 8.20 5.44 -9.83
CA LEU A 96 7.20 4.45 -10.26
C LEU A 96 7.80 3.22 -10.96
N GLY A 97 8.95 3.36 -11.63
CA GLY A 97 9.64 2.25 -12.29
C GLY A 97 10.19 1.16 -11.36
N VAL A 98 10.25 1.40 -10.04
CA VAL A 98 10.73 0.42 -9.05
C VAL A 98 9.68 -0.63 -8.69
N VAL A 99 8.39 -0.34 -8.91
CA VAL A 99 7.27 -1.27 -8.69
C VAL A 99 6.66 -1.58 -10.04
N LYS A 100 6.80 -2.81 -10.52
CA LYS A 100 6.41 -3.21 -11.87
C LYS A 100 5.17 -4.07 -11.90
N SER A 101 4.80 -4.68 -10.78
CA SER A 101 3.73 -5.66 -10.68
C SER A 101 3.15 -5.77 -9.27
N SER A 102 1.99 -6.43 -9.15
CA SER A 102 1.44 -6.86 -7.85
C SER A 102 2.43 -7.67 -7.03
N LYS A 103 3.27 -8.48 -7.67
CA LYS A 103 4.26 -9.31 -6.97
C LYS A 103 5.31 -8.50 -6.24
N ASP A 104 5.65 -7.32 -6.76
CA ASP A 104 6.59 -6.42 -6.07
C ASP A 104 5.94 -5.85 -4.80
N ILE A 105 4.65 -5.51 -4.86
CA ILE A 105 3.88 -5.06 -3.69
C ILE A 105 3.74 -6.18 -2.66
N GLU A 106 3.37 -7.38 -3.09
CA GLU A 106 3.29 -8.56 -2.22
C GLU A 106 4.62 -8.83 -1.53
N HIS A 107 5.73 -8.76 -2.26
CA HIS A 107 7.06 -8.92 -1.69
C HIS A 107 7.31 -7.87 -0.60
N LEU A 108 7.07 -6.58 -0.89
CA LEU A 108 7.27 -5.48 0.05
C LEU A 108 6.46 -5.66 1.34
N GLY A 109 5.20 -6.05 1.25
CA GLY A 109 4.35 -6.25 2.44
C GLY A 109 4.69 -7.51 3.26
N GLN A 110 5.49 -8.42 2.71
CA GLN A 110 5.98 -9.62 3.40
C GLN A 110 7.40 -9.47 3.95
N MET A 111 8.11 -8.38 3.64
CA MET A 111 9.46 -8.16 4.14
C MET A 111 9.47 -7.97 5.66
N PRO A 112 10.58 -8.30 6.34
CA PRO A 112 10.80 -7.82 7.69
C PRO A 112 10.71 -6.30 7.76
N GLU A 113 10.14 -5.75 8.84
CA GLU A 113 9.97 -4.31 9.06
C GLU A 113 11.27 -3.52 8.81
N ALA A 114 12.40 -4.03 9.29
CA ALA A 114 13.70 -3.40 9.11
C ALA A 114 14.13 -3.30 7.64
N ASP A 115 13.78 -4.28 6.81
CA ASP A 115 14.12 -4.28 5.40
C ASP A 115 13.14 -3.43 4.59
N PHE A 116 11.86 -3.41 4.97
CA PHE A 116 10.88 -2.46 4.41
C PHE A 116 11.31 -1.01 4.68
N LYS A 117 11.76 -0.68 5.90
CA LYS A 117 12.29 0.65 6.24
C LYS A 117 13.52 1.04 5.41
N LYS A 118 14.46 0.11 5.18
CA LYS A 118 15.60 0.34 4.27
C LYS A 118 15.15 0.59 2.84
N TRP A 119 14.09 -0.08 2.39
CA TRP A 119 13.53 0.15 1.07
C TRP A 119 12.92 1.55 0.97
N LEU A 120 12.20 2.02 2.00
CA LEU A 120 11.72 3.40 2.06
C LEU A 120 12.88 4.41 2.01
N ASP A 121 13.95 4.18 2.78
CA ASP A 121 15.17 5.01 2.76
C ASP A 121 15.79 5.08 1.36
N PHE A 122 15.79 3.96 0.63
CA PHE A 122 16.29 3.91 -0.74
C PHE A 122 15.44 4.79 -1.67
N ILE A 123 14.11 4.72 -1.59
CA ILE A 123 13.22 5.54 -2.43
C ILE A 123 13.41 7.03 -2.14
N GLU A 124 13.51 7.43 -0.88
CA GLU A 124 13.70 8.85 -0.53
C GLU A 124 15.09 9.37 -0.92
N ARG A 125 16.11 8.51 -0.89
CA ARG A 125 17.49 8.88 -1.26
C ARG A 125 17.69 9.01 -2.76
N GLU A 126 17.17 8.07 -3.55
CA GLU A 126 17.38 8.04 -5.00
C GLU A 126 16.30 8.82 -5.78
N GLY A 127 15.12 8.98 -5.19
CA GLY A 127 14.02 9.70 -5.79
C GLY A 127 14.10 11.22 -5.64
N SER A 128 13.26 11.92 -6.38
CA SER A 128 13.08 13.37 -6.29
C SER A 128 11.61 13.69 -6.16
N VAL A 129 11.24 14.55 -5.22
CA VAL A 129 9.87 15.08 -5.15
C VAL A 129 9.65 16.30 -6.05
N LEU A 130 10.71 16.85 -6.66
CA LEU A 130 10.63 18.06 -7.48
C LEU A 130 10.68 17.77 -8.99
N GLY A 131 10.80 16.50 -9.38
CA GLY A 131 11.20 16.08 -10.72
C GLY A 131 12.71 16.06 -10.89
#